data_AF-A0A6P6TR84-F1
#
_entry.id   AF-A0A6P6TR84-F1
#
_cell.length_a   1.000
_cell.length_b   1.000
_cell.length_c   1.000
_cell.angle_alpha   90.00
_cell.angle_beta   90.00
_cell.angle_gamma   90.00
#
_symmetry.space_group_name_H-M   'P 1'
#
loop_
_entity.id
_entity.type
_entity.pdbx_description
1 polymer ?
#
loop_
_entity_poly.entity_id
_entity_poly.type
_entity_poly.pdbx_seq_one_letter_code
_entity_poly.pdbx_strand_id
1 'polypeptide(L)'
;MAECRARKRAVLLVPMPLQGHMTPMLQLGSILYSKGFSIVVAHSEFRPPNPLNHPEFIFHPLSDDSSGYKTSLVNLMDLISAINSNCRAPLQEYLGQLMKDQKLEGCQVACVIYDSVLFFVDSVATQMKIPGIVLRTNMASYMLLYRCIFQLQAQNLLPFPESRLQEPVSELYPLRFKDLPFSINAEISEELMDFFDSMVNIRSSVAVIFNTTDCLEHSSLSLLQKQYQVPFFPIGPFHKTAPAASTSFLEEDQTCIAWLEKQAPNSVLYVSLGSIASINEQELTETAWGLANSGIPFLWVVRCDSLNEAQSVDHFLDGHFKDSVGERGLIVKWAPQKKVLAHSAVGGFWSHCGWNSTIESICEGVPMICRPLFGDQRLNARYLTCVWKVGLEMENVLDRGSIEKAIRRLMIDTEGKEMRQDMLLMKDKIEASLQKGGSSYESLNDLTQFINSFSTAARE
;
A
#
# COMPACT_ATOMS: atom_id res chain seq x y z
N MET A 1 -37.38 -8.08 10.58
CA MET A 1 -36.56 -8.02 11.81
C MET A 1 -35.57 -9.16 11.76
N ALA A 2 -34.34 -8.90 11.30
CA ALA A 2 -33.28 -9.88 11.34
C ALA A 2 -32.75 -9.93 12.78
N GLU A 3 -32.80 -11.10 13.41
CA GLU A 3 -32.18 -11.31 14.72
C GLU A 3 -30.71 -10.92 14.66
N CYS A 4 -30.34 -9.90 15.44
CA CYS A 4 -28.95 -9.51 15.65
C CYS A 4 -28.28 -10.64 16.45
N ARG A 5 -27.68 -11.62 15.75
CA ARG A 5 -26.80 -12.59 16.41
C ARG A 5 -25.66 -11.80 17.05
N ALA A 6 -25.61 -11.78 18.38
CA ALA A 6 -24.48 -11.23 19.11
C ALA A 6 -23.19 -11.89 18.58
N ARG A 7 -22.31 -11.08 17.98
CA ARG A 7 -20.99 -11.54 17.56
C ARG A 7 -20.24 -11.96 18.83
N LYS A 8 -19.55 -13.10 18.80
CA LYS A 8 -18.91 -13.67 20.01
C LYS A 8 -17.39 -13.49 20.06
N ARG A 9 -16.78 -13.10 18.93
CA ARG A 9 -15.33 -13.01 18.76
C ARG A 9 -14.95 -11.65 18.22
N ALA A 10 -14.04 -10.98 18.91
CA ALA A 10 -13.48 -9.72 18.49
C ALA A 10 -12.08 -9.92 17.90
N VAL A 11 -11.77 -9.18 16.84
CA VAL A 11 -10.44 -9.07 16.26
C VAL A 11 -9.95 -7.64 16.52
N LEU A 12 -8.80 -7.53 17.18
CA LEU A 12 -8.14 -6.25 17.39
C LEU A 12 -7.21 -5.95 16.21
N LEU A 13 -7.36 -4.79 15.59
CA LEU A 13 -6.54 -4.29 14.50
C LEU A 13 -5.64 -3.17 15.02
N VAL A 14 -4.35 -3.23 14.67
CA VAL A 14 -3.37 -2.18 15.01
C VAL A 14 -2.70 -1.65 13.73
N PRO A 15 -3.30 -0.63 13.06
CA PRO A 15 -2.77 -0.04 11.84
C PRO A 15 -1.62 0.95 12.07
N MET A 16 -0.68 1.01 11.12
CA MET A 16 0.23 2.16 11.01
C MET A 16 -0.55 3.39 10.48
N PRO A 17 -0.40 4.60 11.07
CA PRO A 17 -1.15 5.81 10.73
C PRO A 17 -0.68 6.50 9.43
N LEU A 18 -0.49 5.71 8.38
CA LEU A 18 -0.13 6.16 7.03
C LEU A 18 -1.12 5.58 6.02
N GLN A 19 -1.48 6.36 5.00
CA GLN A 19 -2.61 6.03 4.11
C GLN A 19 -2.48 4.63 3.50
N GLY A 20 -1.27 4.27 3.05
CA GLY A 20 -0.96 2.97 2.45
C GLY A 20 -1.02 1.77 3.41
N HIS A 21 -1.13 2.01 4.72
CA HIS A 21 -1.22 0.99 5.76
C HIS A 21 -2.61 0.99 6.42
N MET A 22 -3.12 2.16 6.78
CA MET A 22 -4.45 2.35 7.35
C MET A 22 -5.55 1.85 6.39
N THR A 23 -5.44 2.17 5.10
CA THR A 23 -6.43 1.75 4.08
C THR A 23 -6.62 0.23 4.04
N PRO A 24 -5.58 -0.58 3.77
CA PRO A 24 -5.75 -2.03 3.75
C PRO A 24 -6.16 -2.61 5.11
N MET A 25 -5.74 -2.03 6.24
CA MET A 25 -6.18 -2.51 7.56
C MET A 25 -7.69 -2.31 7.77
N LEU A 26 -8.23 -1.13 7.44
CA LEU A 26 -9.67 -0.87 7.57
C LEU A 26 -10.50 -1.70 6.58
N GLN A 27 -9.98 -1.92 5.37
CA GLN A 27 -10.60 -2.83 4.39
C GLN A 27 -10.62 -4.27 4.90
N LEU A 28 -9.51 -4.77 5.46
CA LEU A 28 -9.45 -6.07 6.11
C LEU A 28 -10.45 -6.18 7.26
N GLY A 29 -10.55 -5.15 8.10
CA GLY A 29 -11.55 -5.06 9.16
C GLY A 29 -12.97 -5.22 8.61
N SER A 30 -13.28 -4.53 7.52
CA SER A 30 -14.61 -4.60 6.89
C SER A 30 -14.92 -5.99 6.32
N ILE A 31 -13.90 -6.64 5.74
CA ILE A 31 -13.99 -8.02 5.27
C ILE A 31 -14.27 -8.98 6.45
N LEU A 32 -13.50 -8.89 7.53
CA LEU A 32 -13.68 -9.73 8.71
C LEU A 32 -15.01 -9.47 9.44
N TYR A 33 -15.45 -8.21 9.48
CA TYR A 33 -16.76 -7.84 10.00
C TYR A 33 -17.89 -8.54 9.24
N SER A 34 -17.79 -8.60 7.91
CA SER A 34 -18.74 -9.33 7.05
C SER A 34 -18.74 -10.84 7.29
N LYS A 35 -17.61 -11.39 7.79
CA LYS A 35 -17.47 -12.80 8.20
C LYS A 35 -17.93 -13.08 9.63
N GLY A 36 -18.44 -12.08 10.34
CA GLY A 36 -19.09 -12.23 11.65
C GLY A 36 -18.20 -11.88 12.85
N PHE A 37 -17.03 -11.28 12.64
CA PHE A 37 -16.17 -10.79 13.73
C PHE A 37 -16.58 -9.38 14.18
N SER A 38 -16.47 -9.11 15.48
CA SER A 38 -16.47 -7.73 15.99
C SER A 38 -15.09 -7.13 15.74
N ILE A 39 -15.03 -5.88 15.31
CA ILE A 39 -13.76 -5.22 14.96
C ILE A 39 -13.47 -4.12 15.96
N VAL A 40 -12.27 -4.17 16.53
CA VAL A 40 -11.70 -3.11 17.35
C VAL A 40 -10.47 -2.60 16.63
N VAL A 41 -10.32 -1.28 16.51
CA VAL A 41 -9.16 -0.63 15.89
C VAL A 41 -8.45 0.18 16.96
N ALA A 42 -7.31 -0.32 17.43
CA ALA A 42 -6.41 0.44 18.29
C ALA A 42 -5.44 1.23 17.39
N HIS A 43 -5.66 2.53 17.28
CA HIS A 43 -4.92 3.41 16.38
C HIS A 43 -4.12 4.43 17.16
N SER A 44 -3.02 4.92 16.60
CA SER A 44 -2.29 6.03 17.21
C SER A 44 -3.07 7.35 17.08
N GLU A 45 -2.81 8.31 17.96
CA GLU A 45 -3.44 9.64 17.91
C GLU A 45 -2.93 10.47 16.73
N PHE A 46 -1.76 10.14 16.19
CA PHE A 46 -1.30 10.64 14.90
C PHE A 46 -2.26 10.22 13.78
N ARG A 47 -2.91 11.21 13.13
CA ARG A 47 -3.82 10.99 11.98
C ARG A 47 -4.87 9.88 12.25
N PRO A 48 -5.79 10.12 13.18
CA PRO A 48 -6.78 9.11 13.53
C PRO A 48 -7.70 8.82 12.33
N PRO A 49 -8.14 7.57 12.14
CA PRO A 49 -9.18 7.26 11.18
C PRO A 49 -10.50 7.94 11.60
N ASN A 50 -11.34 8.31 10.62
CA ASN A 50 -12.66 8.88 10.92
C ASN A 50 -13.66 7.75 11.27
N PRO A 51 -14.15 7.67 12.53
CA PRO A 51 -15.08 6.62 12.93
C PRO A 51 -16.40 6.63 12.17
N LEU A 52 -16.80 7.78 11.61
CA LEU A 52 -18.04 7.91 10.84
C LEU A 52 -18.04 7.09 9.54
N ASN A 53 -16.85 6.74 9.02
CA ASN A 53 -16.74 5.91 7.83
C ASN A 53 -16.94 4.42 8.11
N HIS A 54 -16.79 4.01 9.37
CA HIS A 54 -16.93 2.63 9.84
C HIS A 54 -17.66 2.61 11.19
N PRO A 55 -18.93 3.07 11.25
CA PRO A 55 -19.69 3.19 12.50
C PRO A 55 -19.89 1.84 13.21
N GLU A 56 -19.66 0.75 12.52
CA GLU A 56 -19.74 -0.61 13.03
C GLU A 56 -18.47 -1.11 13.75
N PHE A 57 -17.37 -0.35 13.71
CA PHE A 57 -16.13 -0.65 14.43
C PHE A 57 -16.04 0.12 15.74
N ILE A 58 -15.28 -0.44 16.67
CA ILE A 58 -14.89 0.26 17.90
C ILE A 58 -13.49 0.83 17.68
N PHE A 59 -13.33 2.15 17.81
CA PHE A 59 -12.04 2.82 17.70
C PHE A 59 -11.50 3.15 19.09
N HIS A 60 -10.23 2.87 19.31
CA HIS A 60 -9.53 3.19 20.54
C HIS A 60 -8.21 3.92 20.22
N PRO A 61 -8.05 5.18 20.65
CA PRO A 61 -6.79 5.90 20.48
C PRO A 61 -5.72 5.36 21.45
N LEU A 62 -4.50 5.24 20.96
CA LEU A 62 -3.30 4.96 21.73
C LEU A 62 -2.46 6.24 21.79
N SER A 63 -2.19 6.71 23.00
CA SER A 63 -1.26 7.81 23.24
C SER A 63 0.09 7.46 22.64
N ASP A 64 0.59 8.27 21.73
CA ASP A 64 1.82 7.99 20.97
C ASP A 64 2.88 9.10 21.11
N ASP A 65 2.59 10.14 21.90
CA ASP A 65 3.40 11.35 22.09
C ASP A 65 3.95 11.93 20.78
N SER A 66 3.23 11.75 19.67
CA SER A 66 3.69 12.07 18.32
C SER A 66 3.46 13.53 17.90
N SER A 67 3.00 14.38 18.83
CA SER A 67 2.66 15.79 18.60
C SER A 67 3.91 16.61 18.22
N GLY A 68 4.34 16.50 16.96
CA GLY A 68 5.54 17.14 16.44
C GLY A 68 6.08 16.53 15.14
N TYR A 69 5.72 15.29 14.81
CA TYR A 69 6.19 14.65 13.58
C TYR A 69 5.47 15.19 12.35
N LYS A 70 6.22 15.79 11.41
CA LYS A 70 5.75 16.06 10.05
C LYS A 70 5.98 14.82 9.18
N THR A 71 5.02 14.49 8.33
CA THR A 71 5.14 13.36 7.39
C THR A 71 5.98 13.80 6.20
N SER A 72 7.30 13.70 6.35
CA SER A 72 8.24 13.76 5.24
C SER A 72 8.93 12.40 5.09
N LEU A 73 9.44 12.11 3.90
CA LEU A 73 10.25 10.90 3.67
C LEU A 73 11.48 10.84 4.61
N VAL A 74 11.99 12.01 5.00
CA VAL A 74 13.16 12.15 5.88
C VAL A 74 12.88 11.64 7.30
N ASN A 75 11.62 11.68 7.77
CA ASN A 75 11.26 11.37 9.16
C ASN A 75 10.47 10.05 9.31
N LEU A 76 10.34 9.25 8.24
CA LEU A 76 9.47 8.06 8.27
C LEU A 76 9.98 6.99 9.25
N MET A 77 11.30 6.78 9.32
CA MET A 77 11.90 5.81 10.23
C MET A 77 11.75 6.26 11.68
N ASP A 78 12.00 7.54 11.96
CA ASP A 78 11.82 8.13 13.30
C ASP A 78 10.37 8.01 13.77
N LEU A 79 9.40 8.26 12.89
CA LEU A 79 7.98 8.08 13.20
C LEU A 79 7.66 6.63 13.54
N ILE A 80 8.13 5.65 12.75
CA ILE A 80 7.92 4.22 13.01
C ILE A 80 8.54 3.83 14.36
N SER A 81 9.77 4.28 14.63
CA SER A 81 10.47 4.01 15.90
C SER A 81 9.78 4.64 17.11
N ALA A 82 9.29 5.88 16.97
CA ALA A 82 8.53 6.56 18.00
C ALA A 82 7.23 5.82 18.33
N ILE A 83 6.43 5.45 17.32
CA ILE A 83 5.20 4.70 17.54
C ILE A 83 5.48 3.33 18.19
N ASN A 84 6.52 2.61 17.74
CA ASN A 84 6.90 1.33 18.34
C ASN A 84 7.33 1.46 19.81
N SER A 85 7.88 2.60 20.20
CA SER A 85 8.29 2.86 21.58
C SER A 85 7.09 3.31 22.44
N ASN A 86 6.33 4.29 21.96
CA ASN A 86 5.35 5.02 22.76
C ASN A 86 4.01 4.28 22.89
N CYS A 87 3.57 3.55 21.85
CA CYS A 87 2.27 2.87 21.87
C CYS A 87 2.28 1.53 22.64
N ARG A 88 3.44 1.04 23.08
CA ARG A 88 3.56 -0.27 23.74
C ARG A 88 2.79 -0.35 25.06
N ALA A 89 3.05 0.58 25.97
CA ALA A 89 2.39 0.60 27.28
C ALA A 89 0.87 0.90 27.16
N PRO A 90 0.43 1.90 26.36
CA PRO A 90 -0.99 2.14 26.12
C PRO A 90 -1.75 0.94 25.56
N LEU A 91 -1.19 0.22 24.59
CA LEU A 91 -1.84 -0.97 24.02
C LEU A 91 -1.95 -2.09 25.06
N GLN A 92 -0.91 -2.29 25.87
CA GLN A 92 -0.90 -3.29 26.92
C GLN A 92 -1.96 -2.99 28.00
N GLU A 93 -2.08 -1.73 28.41
CA GLU A 93 -3.10 -1.30 29.35
C GLU A 93 -4.50 -1.54 28.78
N TYR A 94 -4.73 -1.12 27.53
CA TYR A 94 -6.02 -1.30 26.87
C TYR A 94 -6.44 -2.76 26.76
N LEU A 95 -5.55 -3.65 26.31
CA LEU A 95 -5.79 -5.09 26.27
C LEU A 95 -6.07 -5.66 27.67
N GLY A 96 -5.32 -5.21 28.67
CA GLY A 96 -5.55 -5.57 30.08
C GLY A 96 -6.95 -5.18 30.57
N GLN A 97 -7.45 -4.00 30.19
CA GLN A 97 -8.81 -3.54 30.50
C GLN A 97 -9.86 -4.35 29.73
N LEU A 98 -9.68 -4.55 28.42
CA LEU A 98 -10.59 -5.36 27.60
C LEU A 98 -10.77 -6.78 28.16
N MET A 99 -9.69 -7.38 28.64
CA MET A 99 -9.69 -8.73 29.22
C MET A 99 -10.32 -8.81 30.62
N LYS A 100 -10.43 -7.69 31.34
CA LYS A 100 -11.03 -7.60 32.69
C LYS A 100 -12.51 -7.22 32.64
N ASP A 101 -12.85 -6.24 31.81
CA ASP A 101 -14.14 -5.54 31.91
C ASP A 101 -15.27 -6.20 31.09
N GLN A 102 -14.99 -7.24 30.30
CA GLN A 102 -15.91 -7.77 29.27
C GLN A 102 -16.53 -6.67 28.39
N LYS A 103 -15.83 -5.54 28.22
CA LYS A 103 -16.28 -4.30 27.55
C LYS A 103 -16.83 -4.50 26.14
N LEU A 104 -16.53 -5.62 25.50
CA LEU A 104 -16.98 -5.97 24.16
C LEU A 104 -18.34 -6.69 24.16
N GLU A 105 -19.28 -6.30 25.02
CA GLU A 105 -20.63 -6.92 25.09
C GLU A 105 -20.59 -8.47 25.17
N GLY A 106 -19.61 -9.03 25.87
CA GLY A 106 -19.40 -10.48 25.97
C GLY A 106 -18.59 -11.12 24.84
N CYS A 107 -17.99 -10.36 23.91
CA CYS A 107 -17.03 -10.90 22.93
C CYS A 107 -15.68 -11.19 23.57
N GLN A 108 -15.08 -12.32 23.22
CA GLN A 108 -13.68 -12.62 23.52
C GLN A 108 -12.77 -12.10 22.41
N VAL A 109 -11.64 -11.46 22.76
CA VAL A 109 -10.59 -11.12 21.80
C VAL A 109 -9.97 -12.43 21.29
N ALA A 110 -10.16 -12.72 20.00
CA ALA A 110 -9.69 -13.94 19.36
C ALA A 110 -8.22 -13.85 18.95
N CYS A 111 -7.81 -12.70 18.41
CA CYS A 111 -6.45 -12.43 17.98
C CYS A 111 -6.21 -10.92 17.83
N VAL A 112 -4.94 -10.55 17.70
CA VAL A 112 -4.52 -9.21 17.25
C VAL A 112 -3.94 -9.32 15.84
N ILE A 113 -4.43 -8.52 14.91
CA ILE A 113 -3.85 -8.33 13.58
C ILE A 113 -3.16 -6.99 13.56
N TYR A 114 -1.88 -6.96 13.21
CA TYR A 114 -1.09 -5.72 13.26
C TYR A 114 -0.28 -5.51 12.00
N ASP A 115 -0.06 -4.24 11.66
CA ASP A 115 0.80 -3.89 10.54
C ASP A 115 2.23 -4.35 10.81
N SER A 116 2.89 -4.95 9.81
CA SER A 116 4.24 -5.48 9.95
C SER A 116 5.31 -4.48 10.41
N VAL A 117 5.09 -3.17 10.24
CA VAL A 117 6.04 -2.14 10.72
C VAL A 117 5.86 -1.82 12.23
N LEU A 118 4.76 -2.27 12.83
CA LEU A 118 4.42 -2.05 14.25
C LEU A 118 4.79 -3.26 15.10
N PHE A 119 6.07 -3.60 15.09
CA PHE A 119 6.60 -4.78 15.78
C PHE A 119 6.43 -4.80 17.29
N PHE A 120 6.18 -3.65 17.95
CA PHE A 120 5.87 -3.59 19.38
C PHE A 120 4.66 -4.45 19.76
N VAL A 121 3.70 -4.62 18.82
CA VAL A 121 2.46 -5.36 19.06
C VAL A 121 2.71 -6.83 19.33
N ASP A 122 3.72 -7.44 18.69
CA ASP A 122 4.13 -8.83 18.93
C ASP A 122 4.49 -9.06 20.41
N SER A 123 5.26 -8.14 20.99
CA SER A 123 5.68 -8.23 22.38
C SER A 123 4.50 -8.16 23.36
N VAL A 124 3.53 -7.28 23.06
CA VAL A 124 2.32 -7.11 23.87
C VAL A 124 1.41 -8.33 23.74
N ALA A 125 1.17 -8.79 22.50
CA ALA A 125 0.33 -9.96 22.22
C ALA A 125 0.89 -11.22 22.90
N THR A 126 2.21 -11.44 22.81
CA THR A 126 2.90 -12.55 23.48
C THR A 126 2.73 -12.48 24.99
N GLN A 127 2.98 -11.32 25.61
CA GLN A 127 2.83 -11.14 27.06
C GLN A 127 1.39 -11.38 27.52
N MET A 128 0.42 -11.00 26.69
CA MET A 128 -1.01 -11.18 26.96
C MET A 128 -1.54 -12.56 26.55
N LYS A 129 -0.70 -13.41 25.96
CA LYS A 129 -1.06 -14.74 25.43
C LYS A 129 -2.21 -14.67 24.41
N ILE A 130 -2.21 -13.64 23.56
CA ILE A 130 -3.17 -13.47 22.47
C ILE A 130 -2.47 -13.82 21.15
N PRO A 131 -3.06 -14.65 20.29
CA PRO A 131 -2.48 -14.93 18.97
C PRO A 131 -2.27 -13.65 18.15
N GLY A 132 -1.04 -13.44 17.69
CA GLY A 132 -0.68 -12.36 16.76
C GLY A 132 -0.70 -12.82 15.30
N ILE A 133 -1.23 -12.00 14.41
CA ILE A 133 -1.19 -12.20 12.96
C ILE A 133 -0.62 -10.94 12.31
N VAL A 134 0.42 -11.07 11.48
CA VAL A 134 0.99 -9.93 10.76
C VAL A 134 0.18 -9.65 9.50
N LEU A 135 -0.19 -8.38 9.29
CA LEU A 135 -0.64 -7.89 8.00
C LEU A 135 0.53 -7.30 7.20
N ARG A 136 0.68 -7.77 5.97
CA ARG A 136 1.59 -7.24 4.96
C ARG A 136 0.80 -6.45 3.92
N THR A 137 1.17 -5.18 3.79
CA THR A 137 0.55 -4.20 2.87
C THR A 137 1.40 -3.96 1.62
N ASN A 138 2.40 -4.83 1.39
CA ASN A 138 3.31 -4.85 0.25
C ASN A 138 3.27 -6.23 -0.46
N MET A 139 4.00 -6.34 -1.56
CA MET A 139 4.22 -7.60 -2.28
C MET A 139 4.88 -8.66 -1.39
N ALA A 140 4.50 -9.93 -1.54
CA ALA A 140 5.18 -11.04 -0.89
C ALA A 140 6.67 -11.08 -1.25
N SER A 141 6.99 -10.72 -2.50
CA SER A 141 8.36 -10.64 -3.02
C SER A 141 9.25 -9.64 -2.25
N TYR A 142 8.67 -8.68 -1.51
CA TYR A 142 9.40 -7.74 -0.67
C TYR A 142 10.08 -8.42 0.53
N MET A 143 9.49 -9.49 1.07
CA MET A 143 10.15 -10.27 2.13
C MET A 143 11.36 -11.04 1.61
N LEU A 144 11.26 -11.60 0.40
CA LEU A 144 12.39 -12.29 -0.24
C LEU A 144 13.53 -11.33 -0.57
N LEU A 145 13.19 -10.10 -0.97
CA LEU A 145 14.14 -9.03 -1.21
C LEU A 145 15.04 -8.78 0.02
N TYR A 146 14.46 -8.54 1.20
CA TYR A 146 15.25 -8.31 2.41
C TYR A 146 16.03 -9.53 2.87
N ARG A 147 15.46 -10.73 2.70
CA ARG A 147 16.20 -11.96 2.98
C ARG A 147 17.51 -12.03 2.18
N CYS A 148 17.45 -11.76 0.88
CA CYS A 148 18.64 -11.74 0.03
C CYS A 148 19.62 -10.65 0.47
N ILE A 149 19.12 -9.46 0.82
CA ILE A 149 19.94 -8.37 1.35
C ILE A 149 20.71 -8.81 2.61
N PHE A 150 20.05 -9.45 3.58
CA PHE A 150 20.72 -9.96 4.79
C PHE A 150 21.75 -11.04 4.46
N GLN A 151 21.49 -11.90 3.47
CA GLN A 151 22.46 -12.89 3.00
C GLN A 151 23.68 -12.24 2.35
N LEU A 152 23.47 -11.23 1.51
CA LEU A 152 24.56 -10.47 0.88
C LEU A 152 25.41 -9.76 1.94
N GLN A 153 24.79 -9.17 2.96
CA GLN A 153 25.52 -8.57 4.08
C GLN A 153 26.33 -9.61 4.84
N ALA A 154 25.73 -10.75 5.21
CA ALA A 154 26.41 -11.82 5.94
C ALA A 154 27.59 -12.43 5.16
N GLN A 155 27.56 -12.35 3.83
CA GLN A 155 28.64 -12.77 2.93
C GLN A 155 29.67 -11.66 2.64
N ASN A 156 29.53 -10.48 3.26
CA ASN A 156 30.36 -9.29 3.01
C ASN A 156 30.34 -8.85 1.53
N LEU A 157 29.20 -9.01 0.86
CA LEU A 157 28.97 -8.58 -0.52
C LEU A 157 28.33 -7.18 -0.62
N LEU A 158 28.08 -6.54 0.54
CA LEU A 158 27.64 -5.15 0.66
C LEU A 158 28.70 -4.34 1.45
N PRO A 159 28.98 -3.07 1.09
CA PRO A 159 28.50 -2.37 -0.11
C PRO A 159 29.13 -2.96 -1.39
N PHE A 160 28.52 -2.68 -2.55
CA PHE A 160 29.05 -3.08 -3.86
C PHE A 160 29.45 -1.86 -4.70
N PRO A 161 30.38 -2.01 -5.68
CA PRO A 161 30.78 -0.89 -6.52
C PRO A 161 29.69 -0.51 -7.52
N GLU A 162 29.69 0.77 -7.93
CA GLU A 162 28.71 1.35 -8.87
C GLU A 162 28.60 0.59 -10.20
N SER A 163 29.70 -0.04 -10.65
CA SER A 163 29.73 -0.87 -11.86
C SER A 163 28.72 -2.02 -11.83
N ARG A 164 28.29 -2.46 -10.65
CA ARG A 164 27.34 -3.57 -10.49
C ARG A 164 25.88 -3.15 -10.50
N LEU A 165 25.58 -1.85 -10.53
CA LEU A 165 24.20 -1.34 -10.41
C LEU A 165 23.21 -1.94 -11.42
N GLN A 166 23.68 -2.23 -12.65
CA GLN A 166 22.86 -2.82 -13.71
C GLN A 166 22.88 -4.35 -13.71
N GLU A 167 23.74 -4.99 -12.91
CA GLU A 167 23.81 -6.45 -12.84
C GLU A 167 22.55 -7.00 -12.16
N PRO A 168 22.02 -8.14 -12.65
CA PRO A 168 20.92 -8.82 -12.00
C PRO A 168 21.34 -9.39 -10.63
N VAL A 169 20.42 -9.38 -9.68
CA VAL A 169 20.56 -10.09 -8.41
C VAL A 169 20.02 -11.50 -8.62
N SER A 170 20.91 -12.50 -8.70
CA SER A 170 20.58 -13.86 -9.14
C SER A 170 19.39 -14.51 -8.43
N GLU A 171 19.27 -14.31 -7.11
CA GLU A 171 18.19 -14.89 -6.28
C GLU A 171 16.87 -14.11 -6.38
N LEU A 172 16.88 -12.92 -6.97
CA LEU A 172 15.75 -11.98 -7.02
C LEU A 172 15.41 -11.51 -8.43
N TYR A 173 15.71 -12.31 -9.46
CA TYR A 173 15.36 -11.96 -10.84
C TYR A 173 13.88 -11.52 -10.95
N PRO A 174 13.55 -10.38 -11.59
CA PRO A 174 14.39 -9.56 -12.48
C PRO A 174 15.00 -8.30 -11.84
N LEU A 175 15.18 -8.28 -10.51
CA LEU A 175 15.81 -7.16 -9.83
C LEU A 175 17.29 -7.04 -10.18
N ARG A 176 17.74 -5.80 -10.31
CA ARG A 176 19.13 -5.39 -10.39
C ARG A 176 19.58 -4.82 -9.06
N PHE A 177 20.89 -4.69 -8.86
CA PHE A 177 21.43 -4.08 -7.64
C PHE A 177 20.93 -2.64 -7.40
N LYS A 178 20.68 -1.85 -8.46
CA LYS A 178 20.08 -0.51 -8.32
C LYS A 178 18.61 -0.51 -7.91
N ASP A 179 17.91 -1.63 -8.05
CA ASP A 179 16.48 -1.76 -7.73
C ASP A 179 16.26 -2.08 -6.23
N LEU A 180 17.34 -2.27 -5.47
CA LEU A 180 17.30 -2.52 -4.03
C LEU A 180 16.87 -1.25 -3.25
N PRO A 181 16.30 -1.39 -2.03
CA PRO A 181 15.50 -0.33 -1.41
C PRO A 181 16.31 0.85 -0.82
N PHE A 182 17.61 0.69 -0.63
CA PHE A 182 18.51 1.73 -0.12
C PHE A 182 19.74 1.89 -1.02
N SER A 183 20.46 3.01 -0.87
CA SER A 183 21.69 3.26 -1.63
C SER A 183 22.82 2.40 -1.08
N ILE A 184 23.00 1.20 -1.63
CA ILE A 184 24.00 0.22 -1.15
C ILE A 184 25.42 0.53 -1.68
N ASN A 185 25.62 1.71 -2.24
CA ASN A 185 26.95 2.22 -2.58
C ASN A 185 27.67 2.81 -1.36
N ALA A 186 27.00 2.86 -0.19
CA ALA A 186 27.56 3.27 1.09
C ALA A 186 27.40 2.16 2.14
N GLU A 187 28.26 2.20 3.16
CA GLU A 187 28.16 1.32 4.33
C GLU A 187 26.81 1.51 5.03
N ILE A 188 26.15 0.40 5.33
CA ILE A 188 24.83 0.39 5.98
C ILE A 188 25.09 0.20 7.47
N SER A 189 24.56 1.07 8.31
CA SER A 189 24.73 0.94 9.75
C SER A 189 24.01 -0.29 10.29
N GLU A 190 24.50 -0.85 11.40
CA GLU A 190 23.89 -2.00 12.05
C GLU A 190 22.46 -1.69 12.52
N GLU A 191 22.24 -0.47 13.03
CA GLU A 191 20.91 -0.01 13.47
C GLU A 191 19.89 0.02 12.33
N LEU A 192 20.33 0.41 11.13
CA LEU A 192 19.48 0.44 9.94
C LEU A 192 19.12 -0.99 9.49
N MET A 193 20.06 -1.92 9.59
CA MET A 193 19.81 -3.33 9.27
C MET A 193 18.88 -3.98 10.29
N ASP A 194 19.07 -3.72 11.59
CA ASP A 194 18.18 -4.20 12.66
C ASP A 194 16.76 -3.65 12.51
N PHE A 195 16.62 -2.40 12.08
CA PHE A 195 15.32 -1.81 11.78
C PHE A 195 14.62 -2.56 10.64
N PHE A 196 15.34 -2.88 9.57
CA PHE A 196 14.77 -3.61 8.44
C PHE A 196 14.48 -5.08 8.77
N ASP A 197 15.35 -5.76 9.53
CA ASP A 197 15.04 -7.11 10.03
C ASP A 197 13.78 -7.06 10.86
N SER A 198 13.68 -6.06 11.74
CA SER A 198 12.48 -5.83 12.54
C SER A 198 11.22 -5.62 11.69
N MET A 199 11.33 -5.01 10.51
CA MET A 199 10.20 -4.82 9.61
C MET A 199 9.75 -6.12 8.94
N VAL A 200 10.68 -6.98 8.51
CA VAL A 200 10.37 -8.18 7.72
C VAL A 200 10.22 -9.46 8.56
N ASN A 201 10.64 -9.43 9.82
CA ASN A 201 10.49 -10.56 10.73
C ASN A 201 9.03 -10.73 11.19
N ILE A 202 8.52 -11.98 11.13
CA ILE A 202 7.17 -12.32 11.58
C ILE A 202 7.08 -12.59 13.09
N ARG A 203 8.23 -12.75 13.76
CA ARG A 203 8.38 -12.98 15.20
C ARG A 203 7.56 -14.16 15.69
N SER A 204 6.73 -13.95 16.72
CA SER A 204 5.88 -14.99 17.31
C SER A 204 4.53 -15.14 16.60
N SER A 205 4.28 -14.36 15.55
CA SER A 205 2.99 -14.39 14.87
C SER A 205 2.70 -15.75 14.27
N VAL A 206 1.46 -16.18 14.49
CA VAL A 206 1.00 -17.53 14.14
C VAL A 206 0.54 -17.63 12.69
N ALA A 207 0.45 -16.51 11.97
CA ALA A 207 0.12 -16.44 10.55
C ALA A 207 0.50 -15.07 9.95
N VAL A 208 0.48 -15.00 8.62
CA VAL A 208 0.67 -13.75 7.85
C VAL A 208 -0.47 -13.57 6.85
N ILE A 209 -1.05 -12.38 6.81
CA ILE A 209 -2.04 -11.98 5.81
C ILE A 209 -1.36 -11.07 4.80
N PHE A 210 -1.60 -11.30 3.51
CA PHE A 210 -1.14 -10.42 2.43
C PHE A 210 -2.31 -9.79 1.68
N ASN A 211 -2.19 -8.49 1.39
CA ASN A 211 -3.01 -7.83 0.38
C ASN A 211 -2.45 -8.10 -1.04
N THR A 212 -2.32 -9.38 -1.39
CA THR A 212 -1.93 -9.88 -2.71
C THR A 212 -2.77 -11.10 -3.06
N THR A 213 -2.62 -11.61 -4.27
CA THR A 213 -3.27 -12.85 -4.72
C THR A 213 -2.24 -13.84 -5.23
N ASP A 214 -2.53 -15.13 -5.08
CA ASP A 214 -1.69 -16.22 -5.56
C ASP A 214 -1.36 -16.08 -7.05
N CYS A 215 -2.32 -15.65 -7.89
CA CYS A 215 -2.08 -15.55 -9.33
C CYS A 215 -1.06 -14.46 -9.73
N LEU A 216 -0.73 -13.53 -8.83
CA LEU A 216 0.33 -12.53 -9.04
C LEU A 216 1.69 -12.98 -8.49
N GLU A 217 1.71 -13.71 -7.39
CA GLU A 217 2.93 -13.95 -6.60
C GLU A 217 3.12 -15.41 -6.15
N HIS A 218 2.52 -16.39 -6.85
CA HIS A 218 2.53 -17.81 -6.48
C HIS A 218 3.92 -18.35 -6.06
N SER A 219 4.94 -18.07 -6.87
CA SER A 219 6.31 -18.51 -6.61
C SER A 219 6.87 -17.93 -5.32
N SER A 220 6.67 -16.63 -5.08
CA SER A 220 7.16 -15.93 -3.89
C SER A 220 6.45 -16.43 -2.63
N LEU A 221 5.12 -16.54 -2.69
CA LEU A 221 4.30 -17.07 -1.60
C LEU A 221 4.68 -18.51 -1.26
N SER A 222 4.87 -19.36 -2.25
CA SER A 222 5.29 -20.76 -2.07
C SER A 222 6.66 -20.89 -1.40
N LEU A 223 7.61 -20.01 -1.74
CA LEU A 223 8.94 -20.01 -1.12
C LEU A 223 8.87 -19.58 0.35
N LEU A 224 8.09 -18.54 0.65
CA LEU A 224 7.89 -18.06 2.02
C LEU A 224 7.16 -19.09 2.89
N GLN A 225 6.13 -19.75 2.36
CA GLN A 225 5.39 -20.79 3.08
C GLN A 225 6.28 -21.96 3.51
N LYS A 226 7.24 -22.36 2.66
CA LYS A 226 8.23 -23.41 2.99
C LYS A 226 9.20 -22.97 4.10
N GLN A 227 9.48 -21.68 4.19
CA GLN A 227 10.46 -21.13 5.13
C GLN A 227 9.88 -20.92 6.53
N TYR A 228 8.73 -20.23 6.62
CA TYR A 228 8.22 -19.74 7.90
C TYR A 228 7.35 -20.74 8.65
N GLN A 229 6.90 -21.83 8.02
CA GLN A 229 6.11 -22.92 8.63
C GLN A 229 4.84 -22.45 9.39
N VAL A 230 4.39 -21.22 9.16
CA VAL A 230 3.09 -20.69 9.58
C VAL A 230 2.21 -20.49 8.35
N PRO A 231 0.88 -20.41 8.46
CA PRO A 231 -0.01 -20.19 7.31
C PRO A 231 0.14 -18.77 6.74
N PHE A 232 0.20 -18.69 5.41
CA PHE A 232 0.18 -17.44 4.65
C PHE A 232 -1.17 -17.32 3.95
N PHE A 233 -1.86 -16.19 4.15
CA PHE A 233 -3.19 -15.95 3.62
C PHE A 233 -3.17 -14.80 2.59
N PRO A 234 -2.94 -15.08 1.29
CA PRO A 234 -3.08 -14.11 0.21
C PRO A 234 -4.56 -13.89 -0.12
N ILE A 235 -5.22 -12.98 0.59
CA ILE A 235 -6.67 -12.72 0.47
C ILE A 235 -6.99 -11.44 -0.33
N GLY A 236 -5.96 -10.78 -0.86
CA GLY A 236 -6.11 -9.57 -1.66
C GLY A 236 -6.73 -9.84 -3.04
N PRO A 237 -7.11 -8.77 -3.76
CA PRO A 237 -7.08 -7.36 -3.37
C PRO A 237 -8.22 -6.97 -2.42
N PHE A 238 -7.91 -6.37 -1.27
CA PHE A 238 -8.93 -6.06 -0.25
C PHE A 238 -10.00 -5.07 -0.74
N HIS A 239 -9.62 -4.09 -1.57
CA HIS A 239 -10.54 -3.05 -2.03
C HIS A 239 -11.66 -3.56 -2.96
N LYS A 240 -11.53 -4.77 -3.52
CA LYS A 240 -12.58 -5.43 -4.33
C LYS A 240 -13.53 -6.27 -3.49
N THR A 241 -13.10 -6.69 -2.29
CA THR A 241 -13.88 -7.54 -1.37
C THR A 241 -14.55 -6.72 -0.26
N ALA A 242 -13.89 -5.65 0.18
CA ALA A 242 -14.39 -4.79 1.24
C ALA A 242 -15.59 -3.94 0.75
N PRO A 243 -16.59 -3.68 1.61
CA PRO A 243 -17.62 -2.68 1.36
C PRO A 243 -17.04 -1.30 0.99
N ALA A 244 -17.81 -0.51 0.24
CA ALA A 244 -17.42 0.81 -0.23
C ALA A 244 -17.49 1.87 0.89
N ALA A 245 -16.65 1.75 1.90
CA ALA A 245 -16.39 2.78 2.90
C ALA A 245 -15.16 3.63 2.51
N SER A 246 -15.16 4.89 2.91
CA SER A 246 -14.00 5.76 2.73
C SER A 246 -12.93 5.44 3.77
N THR A 247 -11.69 5.24 3.31
CA THR A 247 -10.52 5.04 4.17
C THR A 247 -9.53 6.21 4.04
N SER A 248 -9.96 7.31 3.40
CA SER A 248 -9.12 8.45 3.06
C SER A 248 -8.91 9.37 4.26
N PHE A 249 -7.67 9.80 4.51
CA PHE A 249 -7.38 10.84 5.50
C PHE A 249 -7.70 12.25 5.01
N LEU A 250 -7.82 12.43 3.70
CA LEU A 250 -8.07 13.72 3.06
C LEU A 250 -9.42 13.68 2.35
N GLU A 251 -10.05 14.84 2.29
CA GLU A 251 -11.29 15.01 1.53
C GLU A 251 -11.02 14.80 0.04
N GLU A 252 -11.81 13.93 -0.58
CA GLU A 252 -11.67 13.57 -1.99
C GLU A 252 -12.46 14.53 -2.87
N ASP A 253 -11.79 15.16 -3.84
CA ASP A 253 -12.44 16.03 -4.81
C ASP A 253 -13.25 15.21 -5.83
N GLN A 254 -14.56 15.14 -5.63
CA GLN A 254 -15.46 14.40 -6.54
C GLN A 254 -15.68 15.12 -7.89
N THR A 255 -15.27 16.39 -8.04
CA THR A 255 -15.47 17.14 -9.29
C THR A 255 -14.67 16.53 -10.45
N CYS A 256 -13.57 15.82 -10.14
CA CYS A 256 -12.79 15.14 -11.15
C CYS A 256 -13.56 14.05 -11.88
N ILE A 257 -14.55 13.41 -11.23
CA ILE A 257 -15.40 12.40 -11.88
C ILE A 257 -16.27 13.07 -12.94
N ALA A 258 -16.91 14.21 -12.63
CA ALA A 258 -17.72 14.94 -13.59
C ALA A 258 -16.90 15.48 -14.79
N TRP A 259 -15.60 15.74 -14.60
CA TRP A 259 -14.70 16.07 -15.70
C TRP A 259 -14.36 14.85 -16.56
N LEU A 260 -14.13 13.67 -15.94
CA LEU A 260 -13.85 12.42 -16.65
C LEU A 260 -15.03 11.96 -17.53
N GLU A 261 -16.28 12.19 -17.11
CA GLU A 261 -17.49 11.86 -17.88
C GLU A 261 -17.57 12.60 -19.23
N LYS A 262 -16.81 13.70 -19.39
CA LYS A 262 -16.76 14.47 -20.64
C LYS A 262 -15.66 14.00 -21.59
N GLN A 263 -14.83 13.06 -21.16
CA GLN A 263 -13.66 12.59 -21.90
C GLN A 263 -13.97 11.31 -22.68
N ALA A 264 -13.22 11.04 -23.75
CA ALA A 264 -13.37 9.81 -24.51
C ALA A 264 -12.85 8.59 -23.73
N PRO A 265 -13.38 7.38 -23.99
CA PRO A 265 -12.86 6.15 -23.38
C PRO A 265 -11.37 5.95 -23.63
N ASN A 266 -10.63 5.50 -22.61
CA ASN A 266 -9.18 5.28 -22.63
C ASN A 266 -8.33 6.48 -23.11
N SER A 267 -8.83 7.72 -23.05
CA SER A 267 -8.09 8.89 -23.52
C SER A 267 -7.33 9.65 -22.44
N VAL A 268 -7.64 9.42 -21.15
CA VAL A 268 -7.11 10.21 -20.04
C VAL A 268 -5.93 9.51 -19.37
N LEU A 269 -4.85 10.24 -19.14
CA LEU A 269 -3.77 9.84 -18.24
C LEU A 269 -4.08 10.32 -16.82
N TYR A 270 -4.21 9.39 -15.87
CA TYR A 270 -4.24 9.73 -14.45
C TYR A 270 -2.81 9.79 -13.90
N VAL A 271 -2.49 10.82 -13.11
CA VAL A 271 -1.16 11.05 -12.55
C VAL A 271 -1.26 11.23 -11.03
N SER A 272 -0.66 10.32 -10.27
CA SER A 272 -0.60 10.39 -8.80
C SER A 272 0.63 9.68 -8.24
N LEU A 273 1.46 10.41 -7.50
CA LEU A 273 2.69 9.90 -6.90
C LEU A 273 2.51 9.45 -5.44
N GLY A 274 1.27 9.21 -5.02
CA GLY A 274 0.95 8.63 -3.70
C GLY A 274 0.80 9.67 -2.58
N SER A 275 0.77 9.16 -1.34
CA SER A 275 0.33 9.94 -0.17
C SER A 275 1.46 10.60 0.63
N ILE A 276 2.72 10.38 0.28
CA ILE A 276 3.89 10.88 1.05
C ILE A 276 4.91 11.56 0.14
N ALA A 277 4.98 11.16 -1.13
CA ALA A 277 5.93 11.72 -2.07
C ALA A 277 5.76 13.24 -2.23
N SER A 278 6.89 13.95 -2.18
CA SER A 278 6.99 15.36 -2.55
C SER A 278 7.71 15.49 -3.89
N ILE A 279 7.28 16.44 -4.71
CA ILE A 279 7.92 16.81 -5.97
C ILE A 279 8.59 18.18 -5.78
N ASN A 280 9.83 18.33 -6.24
CA ASN A 280 10.49 19.64 -6.19
C ASN A 280 10.00 20.54 -7.34
N GLU A 281 10.33 21.83 -7.27
CA GLU A 281 9.88 22.84 -8.24
C GLU A 281 10.32 22.54 -9.69
N GLN A 282 11.55 22.07 -9.87
CA GLN A 282 12.05 21.71 -11.20
C GLN A 282 11.28 20.52 -11.78
N GLU A 283 11.10 19.46 -11.00
CA GLU A 283 10.34 18.29 -11.41
C GLU A 283 8.87 18.61 -11.67
N LEU A 284 8.27 19.50 -10.88
CA LEU A 284 6.92 20.01 -11.11
C LEU A 284 6.84 20.72 -12.47
N THR A 285 7.88 21.48 -12.85
CA THR A 285 7.94 22.26 -14.11
C THR A 285 7.98 21.30 -15.29
N GLU A 286 8.93 20.38 -15.25
CA GLU A 286 9.14 19.42 -16.31
C GLU A 286 7.94 18.48 -16.45
N THR A 287 7.32 18.07 -15.33
CA THR A 287 6.08 17.28 -15.33
C THR A 287 4.94 18.04 -15.99
N ALA A 288 4.69 19.30 -15.60
CA ALA A 288 3.63 20.11 -16.17
C ALA A 288 3.81 20.27 -17.69
N TRP A 289 5.00 20.69 -18.15
CA TRP A 289 5.25 20.86 -19.58
C TRP A 289 5.28 19.54 -20.35
N GLY A 290 5.75 18.45 -19.76
CA GLY A 290 5.68 17.12 -20.38
C GLY A 290 4.24 16.64 -20.59
N LEU A 291 3.36 16.88 -19.60
CA LEU A 291 1.92 16.62 -19.72
C LEU A 291 1.29 17.48 -20.82
N ALA A 292 1.56 18.80 -20.81
CA ALA A 292 1.04 19.73 -21.81
C ALA A 292 1.46 19.34 -23.24
N ASN A 293 2.76 19.06 -23.45
CA ASN A 293 3.34 18.73 -24.75
C ASN A 293 2.86 17.38 -25.30
N SER A 294 2.52 16.43 -24.43
CA SER A 294 1.97 15.13 -24.85
C SER A 294 0.68 15.25 -25.65
N GLY A 295 -0.09 16.33 -25.46
CA GLY A 295 -1.41 16.51 -26.06
C GLY A 295 -2.49 15.58 -25.49
N ILE A 296 -2.14 14.68 -24.56
CA ILE A 296 -3.06 13.72 -23.94
C ILE A 296 -3.85 14.42 -22.82
N PRO A 297 -5.18 14.23 -22.75
CA PRO A 297 -5.95 14.67 -21.60
C PRO A 297 -5.44 14.06 -20.29
N PHE A 298 -5.33 14.83 -19.22
CA PHE A 298 -4.78 14.32 -17.96
C PHE A 298 -5.54 14.80 -16.72
N LEU A 299 -5.57 13.94 -15.71
CA LEU A 299 -5.99 14.27 -14.35
C LEU A 299 -4.77 14.11 -13.44
N TRP A 300 -4.28 15.20 -12.86
CA TRP A 300 -3.06 15.21 -12.05
C TRP A 300 -3.34 15.60 -10.60
N VAL A 301 -2.94 14.72 -9.67
CA VAL A 301 -2.99 14.99 -8.24
C VAL A 301 -1.71 15.70 -7.80
N VAL A 302 -1.84 16.94 -7.31
CA VAL A 302 -0.72 17.75 -6.81
C VAL A 302 -1.00 18.17 -5.36
N ARG A 303 -0.12 17.73 -4.45
CA ARG A 303 -0.24 17.99 -3.01
C ARG A 303 0.51 19.25 -2.59
N CYS A 304 -0.22 20.27 -2.15
CA CYS A 304 0.33 21.55 -1.72
C CYS A 304 1.06 21.51 -0.37
N ASP A 305 0.80 20.50 0.47
CA ASP A 305 1.47 20.31 1.76
C ASP A 305 2.95 19.90 1.64
N SER A 306 3.43 19.75 0.40
CA SER A 306 4.83 19.57 0.03
C SER A 306 5.55 20.88 -0.34
N LEU A 307 4.81 21.99 -0.41
CA LEU A 307 5.27 23.29 -0.92
C LEU A 307 5.17 24.34 0.21
N ASN A 308 6.16 25.23 0.32
CA ASN A 308 6.07 26.34 1.27
C ASN A 308 4.90 27.28 0.90
N GLU A 309 4.31 28.04 1.84
CA GLU A 309 3.18 28.96 1.58
C GLU A 309 3.46 29.99 0.47
N ALA A 310 4.73 30.23 0.12
CA ALA A 310 5.17 31.07 -1.00
C ALA A 310 5.16 30.37 -2.38
N GLN A 311 4.82 29.08 -2.46
CA GLN A 311 4.87 28.20 -3.63
C GLN A 311 3.50 27.56 -3.91
N SER A 312 2.43 28.36 -3.98
CA SER A 312 1.14 27.80 -4.37
C SER A 312 1.22 27.22 -5.79
N VAL A 313 0.60 26.06 -6.01
CA VAL A 313 0.46 25.43 -7.35
C VAL A 313 -0.12 26.44 -8.35
N ASP A 314 -0.96 27.36 -7.89
CA ASP A 314 -1.54 28.45 -8.68
C ASP A 314 -0.53 29.51 -9.15
N HIS A 315 0.53 29.78 -8.37
CA HIS A 315 1.60 30.69 -8.80
C HIS A 315 2.50 30.03 -9.86
N PHE A 316 2.66 28.72 -9.75
CA PHE A 316 3.55 27.95 -10.62
C PHE A 316 2.91 27.57 -11.96
N LEU A 317 1.62 27.22 -11.93
CA LEU A 317 0.82 26.96 -13.12
C LEU A 317 0.18 28.27 -13.58
N ASP A 318 1.04 29.10 -14.17
CA ASP A 318 0.72 30.43 -14.67
C ASP A 318 -0.33 30.43 -15.81
N GLY A 319 -0.66 31.63 -16.30
CA GLY A 319 -1.59 31.78 -17.44
C GLY A 319 -1.13 31.03 -18.68
N HIS A 320 0.18 30.98 -18.97
CA HIS A 320 0.71 30.31 -20.16
C HIS A 320 0.50 28.79 -20.11
N PHE A 321 0.69 28.16 -18.95
CA PHE A 321 0.39 26.75 -18.78
C PHE A 321 -1.11 26.46 -18.96
N LYS A 322 -1.97 27.26 -18.31
CA LYS A 322 -3.43 27.10 -18.40
C LYS A 322 -3.93 27.29 -19.82
N ASP A 323 -3.41 28.27 -20.56
CA ASP A 323 -3.74 28.53 -21.96
C ASP A 323 -3.30 27.39 -22.89
N SER A 324 -2.12 26.80 -22.63
CA SER A 324 -1.59 25.67 -23.41
C SER A 324 -2.41 24.38 -23.21
N VAL A 325 -2.85 24.13 -21.98
CA VAL A 325 -3.59 22.91 -21.61
C VAL A 325 -5.08 23.03 -21.94
N GLY A 326 -5.69 24.19 -21.69
CA GLY A 326 -7.13 24.41 -21.84
C GLY A 326 -7.95 23.41 -21.01
N GLU A 327 -9.05 22.91 -21.58
CA GLU A 327 -9.96 21.97 -20.90
C GLU A 327 -9.43 20.52 -20.83
N ARG A 328 -8.25 20.24 -21.42
CA ARG A 328 -7.66 18.89 -21.50
C ARG A 328 -7.02 18.43 -20.19
N GLY A 329 -6.71 19.34 -19.28
CA GLY A 329 -6.05 19.02 -18.01
C GLY A 329 -6.91 19.42 -16.83
N LEU A 330 -7.00 18.53 -15.84
CA LEU A 330 -7.57 18.83 -14.53
C LEU A 330 -6.53 18.54 -13.45
N ILE A 331 -6.39 19.47 -12.51
CA ILE A 331 -5.46 19.36 -11.38
C ILE A 331 -6.25 19.46 -10.09
N VAL A 332 -6.08 18.47 -9.21
CA VAL A 332 -6.77 18.39 -7.92
C VAL A 332 -5.78 18.11 -6.81
N LYS A 333 -6.15 18.44 -5.57
CA LYS A 333 -5.29 18.17 -4.41
C LYS A 333 -5.35 16.70 -3.98
N TRP A 334 -6.52 16.09 -4.10
CA TRP A 334 -6.75 14.70 -3.71
C TRP A 334 -7.93 14.14 -4.50
N ALA A 335 -7.74 13.00 -5.17
CA ALA A 335 -8.75 12.39 -6.02
C ALA A 335 -9.32 11.11 -5.38
N PRO A 336 -10.58 10.75 -5.65
CA PRO A 336 -11.13 9.43 -5.33
C PRO A 336 -10.52 8.36 -6.26
N GLN A 337 -9.23 8.04 -6.06
CA GLN A 337 -8.40 7.26 -6.97
C GLN A 337 -9.04 5.95 -7.45
N LYS A 338 -9.69 5.20 -6.55
CA LYS A 338 -10.40 3.97 -6.91
C LYS A 338 -11.49 4.20 -7.96
N LYS A 339 -12.26 5.29 -7.83
CA LYS A 339 -13.30 5.67 -8.79
C LYS A 339 -12.68 6.17 -10.10
N VAL A 340 -11.58 6.92 -10.02
CA VAL A 340 -10.84 7.42 -11.19
C VAL A 340 -10.31 6.25 -12.01
N LEU A 341 -9.60 5.30 -11.41
CA LEU A 341 -9.04 4.14 -12.11
C LEU A 341 -10.12 3.23 -12.70
N ALA A 342 -11.28 3.12 -12.06
CA ALA A 342 -12.42 2.38 -12.58
C ALA A 342 -13.19 3.11 -13.70
N HIS A 343 -12.89 4.38 -13.96
CA HIS A 343 -13.61 5.18 -14.94
C HIS A 343 -13.16 4.87 -16.38
N SER A 344 -14.11 4.66 -17.29
CA SER A 344 -13.85 4.23 -18.68
C SER A 344 -12.94 5.17 -19.48
N ALA A 345 -12.94 6.46 -19.16
CA ALA A 345 -12.06 7.45 -19.77
C ALA A 345 -10.58 7.27 -19.43
N VAL A 346 -10.24 6.65 -18.30
CA VAL A 346 -8.83 6.50 -17.88
C VAL A 346 -8.16 5.42 -18.70
N GLY A 347 -7.17 5.84 -19.50
CA GLY A 347 -6.39 4.97 -20.36
C GLY A 347 -5.01 4.65 -19.80
N GLY A 348 -4.49 5.39 -18.83
CA GLY A 348 -3.17 5.10 -18.27
C GLY A 348 -3.00 5.69 -16.89
N PHE A 349 -2.07 5.12 -16.13
CA PHE A 349 -1.76 5.60 -14.79
C PHE A 349 -0.27 5.85 -14.61
N TRP A 350 0.11 7.11 -14.49
CA TRP A 350 1.45 7.47 -14.03
C TRP A 350 1.50 7.49 -12.51
N SER A 351 2.25 6.52 -11.95
CA SER A 351 2.30 6.24 -10.52
C SER A 351 3.72 6.12 -9.98
N HIS A 352 3.85 6.38 -8.69
CA HIS A 352 5.01 6.02 -7.88
C HIS A 352 5.16 4.50 -7.62
N CYS A 353 4.21 3.67 -8.06
CA CYS A 353 4.22 2.21 -7.89
C CYS A 353 4.11 1.71 -6.45
N GLY A 354 3.53 2.49 -5.53
CA GLY A 354 3.15 1.97 -4.21
C GLY A 354 2.12 0.84 -4.34
N TRP A 355 2.24 -0.21 -3.52
CA TRP A 355 1.53 -1.47 -3.75
C TRP A 355 0.01 -1.35 -3.86
N ASN A 356 -0.64 -0.53 -3.02
CA ASN A 356 -2.08 -0.29 -3.10
C ASN A 356 -2.49 0.31 -4.46
N SER A 357 -1.75 1.30 -4.97
CA SER A 357 -2.03 1.91 -6.27
C SER A 357 -1.75 0.96 -7.43
N THR A 358 -0.72 0.13 -7.31
CA THR A 358 -0.40 -0.92 -8.29
C THR A 358 -1.56 -1.92 -8.40
N ILE A 359 -2.03 -2.47 -7.29
CA ILE A 359 -3.09 -3.48 -7.32
C ILE A 359 -4.44 -2.88 -7.75
N GLU A 360 -4.75 -1.62 -7.38
CA GLU A 360 -5.90 -0.88 -7.90
C GLU A 360 -5.86 -0.73 -9.43
N SER A 361 -4.69 -0.40 -9.99
CA SER A 361 -4.51 -0.27 -11.45
C SER A 361 -4.72 -1.59 -12.18
N ILE A 362 -4.15 -2.68 -11.66
CA ILE A 362 -4.29 -4.02 -12.26
C ILE A 362 -5.76 -4.46 -12.20
N CYS A 363 -6.45 -4.22 -11.08
CA CYS A 363 -7.87 -4.57 -10.94
C CYS A 363 -8.79 -3.82 -11.90
N GLU A 364 -8.35 -2.68 -12.45
CA GLU A 364 -9.11 -1.92 -13.43
C GLU A 364 -8.56 -2.00 -14.85
N GLY A 365 -7.50 -2.78 -15.07
CA GLY A 365 -6.95 -3.01 -16.40
C GLY A 365 -6.21 -1.80 -16.99
N VAL A 366 -5.73 -0.89 -16.13
CA VAL A 366 -5.12 0.39 -16.54
C VAL A 366 -3.59 0.26 -16.54
N PRO A 367 -2.90 0.30 -17.69
CA PRO A 367 -1.45 0.14 -17.75
C PRO A 367 -0.71 1.36 -17.16
N MET A 368 0.54 1.16 -16.72
CA MET A 368 1.20 2.12 -15.83
C MET A 368 2.48 2.76 -16.41
N ILE A 369 2.68 4.05 -16.16
CA ILE A 369 4.01 4.67 -16.19
C ILE A 369 4.54 4.65 -14.76
N CYS A 370 5.71 4.03 -14.57
CA CYS A 370 6.34 3.76 -13.29
C CYS A 370 7.41 4.80 -13.00
N ARG A 371 7.27 5.50 -11.85
CA ARG A 371 8.27 6.42 -11.30
C ARG A 371 8.51 6.09 -9.82
N PRO A 372 9.24 5.00 -9.52
CA PRO A 372 9.49 4.61 -8.14
C PRO A 372 10.34 5.66 -7.42
N LEU A 373 10.03 5.93 -6.15
CA LEU A 373 10.70 6.96 -5.35
C LEU A 373 11.44 6.34 -4.15
N PHE A 374 10.80 5.43 -3.41
CA PHE A 374 11.37 4.85 -2.18
C PHE A 374 10.73 3.50 -1.81
N GLY A 375 11.30 2.83 -0.80
CA GLY A 375 10.72 1.61 -0.22
C GLY A 375 10.61 0.45 -1.22
N ASP A 376 9.43 -0.16 -1.28
CA ASP A 376 9.10 -1.28 -2.17
C ASP A 376 8.82 -0.86 -3.63
N GLN A 377 8.77 0.44 -3.92
CA GLN A 377 8.31 0.92 -5.23
C GLN A 377 9.20 0.49 -6.40
N ARG A 378 10.52 0.40 -6.19
CA ARG A 378 11.46 -0.09 -7.22
C ARG A 378 11.20 -1.55 -7.54
N LEU A 379 11.01 -2.39 -6.51
CA LEU A 379 10.59 -3.78 -6.68
C LEU A 379 9.29 -3.87 -7.50
N ASN A 380 8.27 -3.10 -7.10
CA ASN A 380 6.96 -3.10 -7.76
C ASN A 380 7.08 -2.67 -9.24
N ALA A 381 7.87 -1.62 -9.53
CA ALA A 381 8.12 -1.15 -10.89
C ALA A 381 8.79 -2.21 -11.76
N ARG A 382 9.75 -2.98 -11.22
CA ARG A 382 10.40 -4.08 -11.95
C ARG A 382 9.45 -5.23 -12.26
N TYR A 383 8.53 -5.55 -11.35
CA TYR A 383 7.49 -6.53 -11.63
C TYR A 383 6.54 -6.04 -12.74
N LEU A 384 6.08 -4.79 -12.65
CA LEU A 384 5.23 -4.16 -13.67
C LEU A 384 5.88 -4.16 -15.05
N THR A 385 7.17 -3.85 -15.15
CA THR A 385 7.86 -3.66 -16.44
C THR A 385 8.45 -4.93 -17.03
N CYS A 386 9.00 -5.83 -16.19
CA CYS A 386 9.79 -6.97 -16.67
C CYS A 386 9.09 -8.32 -16.48
N VAL A 387 8.29 -8.48 -15.43
CA VAL A 387 7.58 -9.75 -15.17
C VAL A 387 6.23 -9.74 -15.86
N TRP A 388 5.41 -8.74 -15.55
CA TRP A 388 4.04 -8.64 -16.04
C TRP A 388 3.93 -7.88 -17.36
N LYS A 389 4.91 -7.04 -17.70
CA LYS A 389 4.97 -6.26 -18.95
C LYS A 389 3.74 -5.37 -19.16
N VAL A 390 3.25 -4.79 -18.07
CA VAL A 390 2.06 -3.90 -18.05
C VAL A 390 2.40 -2.46 -17.66
N GLY A 391 3.69 -2.12 -17.67
CA GLY A 391 4.11 -0.76 -17.41
C GLY A 391 5.47 -0.39 -18.01
N LEU A 392 5.71 0.91 -18.03
CA LEU A 392 6.92 1.56 -18.53
C LEU A 392 7.65 2.29 -17.41
N GLU A 393 8.91 2.00 -17.19
CA GLU A 393 9.72 2.68 -16.17
C GLU A 393 10.41 3.90 -16.76
N MET A 394 10.29 5.05 -16.08
CA MET A 394 11.08 6.24 -16.38
C MET A 394 12.33 6.24 -15.51
N GLU A 395 13.40 5.61 -16.00
CA GLU A 395 14.65 5.40 -15.25
C GLU A 395 15.58 6.64 -15.20
N ASN A 396 15.34 7.66 -16.03
CA ASN A 396 16.25 8.80 -16.22
C ASN A 396 15.76 10.10 -15.54
N VAL A 397 16.63 11.12 -15.54
CA VAL A 397 16.30 12.50 -15.13
C VAL A 397 14.98 12.90 -15.78
N LEU A 398 14.08 13.44 -14.96
CA LEU A 398 12.75 13.84 -15.40
C LEU A 398 12.84 15.17 -16.13
N ASP A 399 12.90 15.11 -17.45
CA ASP A 399 12.74 16.25 -18.35
C ASP A 399 11.42 16.13 -19.12
N ARG A 400 10.87 17.26 -19.55
CA ARG A 400 9.58 17.32 -20.25
C ARG A 400 9.53 16.45 -21.51
N GLY A 401 10.67 16.26 -22.18
CA GLY A 401 10.76 15.45 -23.40
C GLY A 401 10.69 13.95 -23.12
N SER A 402 11.40 13.48 -22.09
CA SER A 402 11.28 12.08 -21.66
C SER A 402 9.89 11.75 -21.12
N ILE A 403 9.26 12.67 -20.39
CA ILE A 403 7.87 12.55 -19.92
C ILE A 403 6.90 12.47 -21.11
N GLU A 404 6.96 13.43 -22.04
CA GLU A 404 6.12 13.42 -23.23
C GLU A 404 6.23 12.09 -23.98
N LYS A 405 7.47 11.61 -24.19
CA LYS A 405 7.73 10.35 -24.89
C LYS A 405 7.12 9.16 -24.15
N ALA A 406 7.26 9.08 -22.83
CA ALA A 406 6.69 7.99 -22.03
C ALA A 406 5.15 8.00 -22.09
N ILE A 407 4.54 9.18 -22.00
CA ILE A 407 3.08 9.35 -22.12
C ILE A 407 2.59 8.88 -23.48
N ARG A 408 3.22 9.34 -24.57
CA ARG A 408 2.84 8.95 -25.94
C ARG A 408 3.01 7.45 -26.16
N ARG A 409 4.10 6.85 -25.67
CA ARG A 409 4.33 5.40 -25.75
C ARG A 409 3.24 4.58 -25.07
N LEU A 410 2.81 4.98 -23.88
CA LEU A 410 1.74 4.28 -23.16
C LEU A 410 0.36 4.50 -23.81
N MET A 411 0.07 5.73 -24.25
CA MET A 411 -1.29 6.13 -24.60
C MET A 411 -1.61 6.01 -26.09
N ILE A 412 -0.61 6.07 -26.97
CA ILE A 412 -0.80 6.15 -28.44
C ILE A 412 -0.19 4.95 -29.16
N ASP A 413 1.05 4.59 -28.80
CA ASP A 413 1.81 3.58 -29.53
C ASP A 413 1.24 2.16 -29.36
N THR A 414 1.65 1.24 -30.25
CA THR A 414 1.22 -0.17 -30.22
C THR A 414 1.63 -0.85 -28.91
N GLU A 415 2.81 -0.54 -28.37
CA GLU A 415 3.32 -1.07 -27.10
C GLU A 415 2.31 -0.85 -25.95
N GLY A 416 1.78 0.37 -25.81
CA GLY A 416 0.78 0.69 -24.79
C GLY A 416 -0.57 -0.03 -24.99
N LYS A 417 -0.95 -0.31 -26.24
CA LYS A 417 -2.15 -1.11 -26.55
C LYS A 417 -1.98 -2.57 -26.15
N GLU A 418 -0.80 -3.14 -26.39
CA GLU A 418 -0.45 -4.50 -25.96
C GLU A 418 -0.45 -4.60 -24.43
N MET A 419 0.20 -3.65 -23.74
CA MET A 419 0.18 -3.58 -22.26
C MET A 419 -1.24 -3.53 -21.68
N ARG A 420 -2.17 -2.83 -22.36
CA ARG A 420 -3.57 -2.79 -21.95
C ARG A 420 -4.25 -4.15 -22.09
N GLN A 421 -3.97 -4.90 -23.15
CA GLN A 421 -4.51 -6.26 -23.30
C GLN A 421 -3.95 -7.19 -22.22
N ASP A 422 -2.66 -7.12 -21.94
CA ASP A 422 -2.04 -7.89 -20.86
C ASP A 422 -2.62 -7.53 -19.49
N MET A 423 -2.88 -6.23 -19.24
CA MET A 423 -3.58 -5.76 -18.04
C MET A 423 -4.99 -6.33 -17.91
N LEU A 424 -5.76 -6.42 -18.99
CA LEU A 424 -7.10 -7.02 -18.97
C LEU A 424 -7.03 -8.51 -18.63
N LEU A 425 -6.07 -9.25 -19.17
CA LEU A 425 -5.86 -10.66 -18.81
C LEU A 425 -5.48 -10.84 -17.34
N MET A 426 -4.70 -9.90 -16.77
CA MET A 426 -4.39 -9.90 -15.34
C MET A 426 -5.63 -9.57 -14.50
N LYS A 427 -6.42 -8.58 -14.90
CA LYS A 427 -7.69 -8.24 -14.26
C LYS A 427 -8.60 -9.46 -14.18
N ASP A 428 -8.80 -10.18 -15.30
CA ASP A 428 -9.63 -11.38 -15.34
C ASP A 428 -9.15 -12.47 -14.37
N LYS A 429 -7.83 -12.68 -14.26
CA LYS A 429 -7.25 -13.63 -13.31
C LYS A 429 -7.48 -13.24 -11.85
N ILE A 430 -7.39 -11.95 -11.53
CA ILE A 430 -7.68 -11.44 -10.19
C ILE A 430 -9.17 -11.59 -9.89
N GLU A 431 -10.04 -11.23 -10.82
CA GLU A 431 -11.48 -11.38 -10.65
C GLU A 431 -11.87 -12.85 -10.42
N ALA A 432 -11.27 -13.77 -11.18
CA ALA A 432 -11.45 -15.20 -10.98
C ALA A 432 -10.95 -15.68 -9.60
N SER A 433 -9.85 -15.13 -9.07
CA SER A 433 -9.34 -15.50 -7.75
C SER A 433 -10.24 -15.08 -6.59
N LEU A 434 -11.09 -14.07 -6.81
CA LEU A 434 -12.06 -13.55 -5.84
C LEU A 434 -13.41 -14.28 -5.87
N GLN A 435 -13.74 -14.99 -6.96
CA GLN A 435 -14.97 -15.76 -7.06
C GLN A 435 -14.94 -17.01 -6.17
N LYS A 436 -16.12 -17.59 -5.88
CA LYS A 436 -16.23 -18.85 -5.14
C LYS A 436 -15.39 -19.95 -5.80
N GLY A 437 -14.52 -20.61 -5.03
CA GLY A 437 -13.55 -21.58 -5.53
C GLY A 437 -12.23 -20.97 -6.04
N GLY A 438 -12.12 -19.64 -6.10
CA GLY A 438 -10.89 -18.92 -6.40
C GLY A 438 -9.92 -18.87 -5.21
N SER A 439 -8.63 -18.68 -5.48
CA SER A 439 -7.57 -18.78 -4.46
C SER A 439 -7.71 -17.75 -3.33
N SER A 440 -8.00 -16.47 -3.64
CA SER A 440 -8.20 -15.44 -2.61
C SER A 440 -9.47 -15.70 -1.80
N TYR A 441 -10.54 -16.18 -2.44
CA TYR A 441 -11.80 -16.53 -1.78
C TYR A 441 -11.61 -17.68 -0.79
N GLU A 442 -10.92 -18.76 -1.20
CA GLU A 442 -10.65 -19.88 -0.30
C GLU A 442 -9.67 -19.50 0.80
N SER A 443 -8.60 -18.74 0.48
CA SER A 443 -7.67 -18.24 1.49
C SER A 443 -8.36 -17.37 2.56
N LEU A 444 -9.41 -16.61 2.20
CA LEU A 444 -10.21 -15.86 3.17
C LEU A 444 -11.08 -16.77 4.04
N ASN A 445 -11.64 -17.85 3.48
CA ASN A 445 -12.37 -18.84 4.26
C ASN A 445 -11.44 -19.56 5.23
N ASP A 446 -10.25 -19.93 4.78
CA ASP A 446 -9.22 -20.57 5.61
C ASP A 446 -8.76 -19.64 6.73
N LEU A 447 -8.53 -18.36 6.45
CA LEU A 447 -8.24 -17.35 7.47
C LEU A 447 -9.37 -17.27 8.51
N THR A 448 -10.62 -17.25 8.05
CA THR A 448 -11.79 -17.17 8.94
C THR A 448 -11.88 -18.41 9.84
N GLN A 449 -11.66 -19.60 9.29
CA GLN A 449 -11.63 -20.85 10.05
C GLN A 449 -10.46 -20.87 11.04
N PHE A 450 -9.28 -20.43 10.61
CA PHE A 450 -8.09 -20.32 11.43
C PHE A 450 -8.31 -19.40 12.64
N ILE A 451 -8.85 -18.19 12.44
CA ILE A 451 -9.17 -17.29 13.55
C ILE A 451 -10.22 -17.91 14.49
N ASN A 452 -11.20 -18.64 13.96
CA ASN A 452 -12.21 -19.32 14.76
C ASN A 452 -11.66 -20.52 15.55
N SER A 453 -10.57 -21.12 15.09
CA SER A 453 -9.93 -22.26 15.75
C SER A 453 -9.20 -21.90 17.04
N PHE A 454 -8.83 -20.63 17.23
CA PHE A 454 -8.22 -20.20 18.48
C PHE A 454 -9.19 -20.50 19.64
N SER A 455 -8.72 -21.30 20.58
CA SER A 455 -9.54 -21.76 21.69
C SER A 455 -10.04 -20.59 22.52
N THR A 456 -11.31 -20.65 22.91
CA THR A 456 -11.77 -19.89 24.05
C THR A 456 -11.01 -20.47 25.24
N ALA A 457 -9.98 -19.79 25.75
CA ALA A 457 -9.43 -20.16 27.05
C ALA A 457 -10.61 -20.09 28.04
N ALA A 458 -11.19 -21.24 28.35
CA ALA A 458 -12.04 -21.41 29.51
C ALA A 458 -11.11 -21.07 30.68
N ARG A 459 -11.31 -19.88 31.23
CA ARG A 459 -10.70 -19.49 32.50
C ARG A 459 -11.42 -20.35 33.54
N GLU A 460 -10.84 -21.51 33.85
CA GLU A 460 -11.10 -22.20 35.11
C GLU A 460 -10.62 -21.34 36.28
#